data_AF-A0A2V1HMT4-F1
#
_entry.id   AF-A0A2V1HMT4-F1
#
_cell.length_a   1.000
_cell.length_b   1.000
_cell.length_c   1.000
_cell.angle_alpha   90.00
_cell.angle_beta   90.00
_cell.angle_gamma   90.00
#
_symmetry.space_group_name_H-M   'P 1'
#
loop_
_entity.id
_entity.type
_entity.pdbx_description
1 polymer ?
#
loop_
_entity_poly.entity_id
_entity_poly.type
_entity_poly.pdbx_seq_one_letter_code
_entity_poly.pdbx_strand_id
1 'polypeptide(L)'
;MITVWVDRDSVAMGDDVESHEVAWEFEDHACAGDVLDRVLSSHYLASVSGDVSWSLNLGRFDVMPREDYTSIRAVETRVAAVVHVPLHGSSDVITLSSRLLFQPLVRMPQWAVSEGVYAVDFTYSSEGALLSESRFRSWLRNDEPRRRAIASP
;
A
#
# COMPACT_ATOMS: atom_id res chain seq x y z
N MET A 1 -16.16 14.48 11.43
CA MET A 1 -14.89 14.40 10.68
C MET A 1 -14.00 13.35 11.32
N ILE A 2 -13.21 12.65 10.52
CA ILE A 2 -12.14 11.77 10.97
C ILE A 2 -10.80 12.23 10.38
N THR A 3 -9.71 11.91 11.09
CA THR A 3 -8.35 12.09 10.59
C THR A 3 -7.80 10.72 10.19
N VAL A 4 -7.19 10.63 9.02
CA VAL A 4 -6.47 9.44 8.57
C VAL A 4 -5.01 9.81 8.35
N TRP A 5 -4.13 9.18 9.11
CA TRP A 5 -2.70 9.18 8.84
C TRP A 5 -2.38 8.23 7.69
N VAL A 6 -1.63 8.70 6.71
CA VAL A 6 -1.24 7.95 5.53
C VAL A 6 0.28 7.97 5.44
N ASP A 7 0.86 6.79 5.25
CA ASP A 7 2.29 6.64 4.99
C ASP A 7 2.53 5.68 3.83
N ARG A 8 3.71 5.75 3.22
CA ARG A 8 4.15 4.85 2.16
C ARG A 8 5.63 4.50 2.31
N ASP A 9 5.98 3.29 1.89
CA ASP A 9 7.38 2.87 1.79
C ASP A 9 8.21 3.84 0.92
N SER A 10 9.48 3.98 1.28
CA SER A 10 10.46 4.66 0.46
C SER A 10 10.84 3.83 -0.78
N VAL A 11 10.91 4.46 -1.95
CA VAL A 11 11.19 3.76 -3.23
C VAL A 11 12.66 3.80 -3.65
N ALA A 12 13.43 4.78 -3.19
CA ALA A 12 14.85 4.92 -3.48
C ALA A 12 15.60 5.41 -2.24
N MET A 13 16.50 4.58 -1.71
CA MET A 13 17.24 4.79 -0.44
C MET A 13 18.11 6.05 -0.38
N GLY A 14 18.23 6.83 -1.47
CA GLY A 14 19.01 8.06 -1.55
C GLY A 14 18.22 9.33 -1.90
N ASP A 15 17.06 9.20 -2.54
CA ASP A 15 16.27 10.34 -3.03
C ASP A 15 14.95 10.52 -2.25
N ASP A 16 14.48 9.48 -1.55
CA ASP A 16 13.20 9.43 -0.84
C ASP A 16 13.45 9.56 0.68
N VAL A 17 14.15 10.66 1.05
CA VAL A 17 14.69 10.91 2.40
C VAL A 17 13.73 11.70 3.29
N GLU A 18 12.75 12.38 2.68
CA GLU A 18 11.69 13.07 3.42
C GLU A 18 10.64 12.08 3.92
N SER A 19 10.05 12.36 5.08
CA SER A 19 8.90 11.59 5.55
C SER A 19 7.74 11.79 4.57
N HIS A 20 7.10 10.69 4.16
CA HIS A 20 5.91 10.75 3.33
C HIS A 20 4.63 10.85 4.15
N GLU A 21 4.75 10.83 5.48
CA GLU A 21 3.62 10.79 6.40
C GLU A 21 2.76 12.04 6.23
N VAL A 22 1.47 11.85 5.95
CA VAL A 22 0.50 12.94 5.84
C VAL A 22 -0.72 12.64 6.70
N ALA A 23 -1.30 13.68 7.28
CA ALA A 23 -2.60 13.60 7.95
C ALA A 23 -3.66 14.25 7.06
N TRP A 24 -4.67 13.46 6.69
CA TRP A 24 -5.79 13.94 5.88
C TRP A 24 -7.09 13.87 6.65
N GLU A 25 -7.88 14.92 6.54
CA GLU A 25 -9.24 14.95 7.08
C GLU A 25 -10.23 14.42 6.06
N PHE A 26 -11.20 13.67 6.56
CA PHE A 26 -12.31 13.11 5.81
C PHE A 26 -13.62 13.22 6.60
N GLU A 27 -14.74 13.14 5.88
CA GLU A 27 -16.07 13.04 6.50
C GLU A 27 -16.24 11.71 7.26
N ASP A 28 -17.19 11.66 8.21
CA ASP A 28 -17.35 10.47 9.09
C ASP A 28 -17.80 9.20 8.37
N HIS A 29 -18.33 9.34 7.16
CA HIS A 29 -18.73 8.21 6.33
C HIS A 29 -17.60 7.71 5.41
N ALA A 30 -16.42 8.33 5.46
CA ALA A 30 -15.31 7.96 4.61
C ALA A 30 -14.81 6.54 4.91
N CYS A 31 -14.45 5.85 3.85
CA CYS A 31 -13.95 4.49 3.81
C CYS A 31 -12.52 4.46 3.27
N ALA A 32 -11.86 3.30 3.36
CA ALA A 32 -10.50 3.17 2.82
C ALA A 32 -10.43 3.36 1.30
N GLY A 33 -11.53 3.14 0.58
CA GLY A 33 -11.66 3.47 -0.84
C GLY A 33 -11.50 4.97 -1.12
N ASP A 34 -12.03 5.84 -0.25
CA ASP A 34 -11.88 7.29 -0.39
C ASP A 34 -10.43 7.74 -0.15
N VAL A 35 -9.74 7.09 0.79
CA VAL A 35 -8.31 7.31 1.04
C VAL A 35 -7.50 6.90 -0.18
N LEU A 36 -7.80 5.73 -0.76
CA LEU A 36 -7.15 5.25 -1.98
C LEU A 36 -7.38 6.18 -3.16
N ASP A 37 -8.61 6.67 -3.37
CA ASP A 37 -8.92 7.65 -4.42
C ASP A 37 -8.13 8.95 -4.25
N ARG A 38 -8.02 9.46 -3.02
CA ARG A 38 -7.19 10.64 -2.72
C ARG A 38 -5.70 10.40 -2.99
N VAL A 39 -5.18 9.24 -2.62
CA VAL A 39 -3.79 8.84 -2.92
C VAL A 39 -3.52 8.84 -4.43
N LEU A 40 -4.44 8.27 -5.22
CA LEU A 40 -4.31 8.19 -6.67
C LEU A 40 -4.42 9.56 -7.34
N SER A 41 -5.42 10.36 -6.97
CA SER A 41 -5.68 11.68 -7.55
C SER A 41 -4.64 12.73 -7.19
N SER A 42 -3.93 12.57 -6.06
CA SER A 42 -2.83 13.44 -5.65
C SER A 42 -1.45 12.99 -6.16
N HIS A 43 -1.38 11.89 -6.92
CA HIS A 43 -0.14 11.28 -7.38
C HIS A 43 0.85 10.98 -6.23
N TYR A 44 0.32 10.58 -5.06
CA TYR A 44 1.11 10.38 -3.85
C TYR A 44 2.03 9.15 -3.93
N LEU A 45 1.66 8.12 -4.70
CA LEU A 45 2.46 6.90 -4.88
C LEU A 45 3.53 7.12 -5.94
N ALA A 46 4.80 7.03 -5.53
CA ALA A 46 5.92 7.11 -6.44
C ALA A 46 6.05 5.85 -7.32
N SER A 47 6.73 5.98 -8.46
CA SER A 47 7.16 4.86 -9.29
C SER A 47 8.59 5.10 -9.75
N VAL A 48 9.49 4.18 -9.41
CA VAL A 48 10.91 4.25 -9.79
C VAL A 48 11.22 3.11 -10.74
N SER A 49 11.48 3.46 -12.00
CA SER A 49 12.04 2.59 -13.04
C SER A 49 11.33 1.24 -13.21
N GLY A 50 10.15 1.25 -13.83
CA GLY A 50 9.48 0.06 -14.34
C GLY A 50 8.04 -0.04 -13.87
N ASP A 51 7.47 -1.23 -14.05
CA ASP A 51 6.15 -1.57 -13.55
C ASP A 51 6.25 -1.92 -12.05
N VAL A 52 5.56 -1.17 -11.21
CA VAL A 52 5.61 -1.33 -9.75
C VAL A 52 4.23 -1.64 -9.19
N SER A 53 4.17 -2.16 -7.97
CA SER A 53 2.91 -2.36 -7.27
C SER A 53 2.96 -1.82 -5.85
N TRP A 54 1.86 -1.25 -5.39
CA TRP A 54 1.66 -0.77 -4.03
C TRP A 54 0.53 -1.54 -3.37
N SER A 55 0.74 -2.02 -2.15
CA SER A 55 -0.32 -2.69 -1.38
C SER A 55 -0.88 -1.71 -0.34
N LEU A 56 -2.18 -1.45 -0.38
CA LEU A 56 -2.88 -0.70 0.67
C LEU A 56 -3.17 -1.65 1.83
N ASN A 57 -2.55 -1.42 2.98
CA ASN A 57 -2.87 -2.17 4.19
C ASN A 57 -3.70 -1.34 5.17
N LEU A 58 -4.68 -2.03 5.75
CA LEU A 58 -5.64 -1.48 6.71
C LEU A 58 -5.62 -2.33 7.96
N GLY A 59 -5.76 -1.70 9.12
CA GLY A 59 -5.79 -2.42 10.39
C GLY A 59 -5.40 -1.55 11.55
N ARG A 60 -4.74 -2.16 12.54
CA ARG A 60 -4.24 -1.47 13.71
C ARG A 60 -2.80 -1.03 13.49
N PHE A 61 -2.56 0.24 13.79
CA PHE A 61 -1.25 0.88 13.72
C PHE A 61 -0.94 1.58 15.05
N ASP A 62 0.34 1.61 15.40
CA ASP A 62 0.85 2.54 16.39
C ASP A 62 1.25 3.83 15.66
N VAL A 63 0.73 4.97 16.10
CA VAL A 63 1.11 6.29 15.57
C VAL A 63 1.80 7.05 16.69
N MET A 64 3.07 7.38 16.48
CA MET A 64 3.93 8.01 17.46
C MET A 64 4.43 9.35 16.92
N PRO A 65 3.83 10.48 17.34
CA PRO A 65 4.37 11.79 17.00
C PRO A 65 5.78 11.95 17.60
N ARG A 66 6.72 12.39 16.77
CA ARG A 66 8.09 12.79 17.11
C ARG A 66 8.21 14.30 16.92
N GLU A 67 9.37 14.86 17.28
CA GLU A 67 9.62 16.30 17.15
C GLU A 67 9.53 16.78 15.68
N ASP A 68 10.03 15.98 14.74
CA ASP A 68 10.14 16.36 13.32
C ASP A 68 9.24 15.54 12.36
N TYR A 69 8.62 14.45 12.83
CA TYR A 69 7.82 13.55 11.98
C TYR A 69 6.84 12.71 12.82
N THR A 70 5.98 11.88 12.21
CA THR A 70 5.00 11.05 12.90
C THR A 70 5.12 9.58 12.49
N SER A 71 5.91 8.81 13.25
CA SER A 71 6.12 7.40 12.94
C SER A 71 4.82 6.60 12.97
N ILE A 72 4.48 5.97 11.85
CA ILE A 72 3.41 4.98 11.75
C ILE A 72 4.02 3.58 11.72
N ARG A 73 3.48 2.66 12.52
CA ARG A 73 3.93 1.27 12.53
C ARG A 73 2.76 0.31 12.49
N ALA A 74 2.75 -0.57 11.50
CA ALA A 74 1.80 -1.68 11.43
C ALA A 74 1.92 -2.60 12.66
N VAL A 75 0.79 -2.83 13.34
CA VAL A 75 0.69 -3.81 14.43
C VAL A 75 -0.02 -5.06 13.95
N GLU A 76 -1.16 -4.88 13.28
CA GLU A 76 -1.91 -5.95 12.63
C GLU A 76 -2.66 -5.37 11.44
N THR A 77 -2.27 -5.75 10.23
CA THR A 77 -2.85 -5.20 9.00
C THR A 77 -3.31 -6.29 8.04
N ARG A 78 -4.18 -5.90 7.11
CA ARG A 78 -4.65 -6.71 5.99
C ARG A 78 -4.57 -5.90 4.72
N VAL A 79 -4.14 -6.55 3.64
CA VAL A 79 -4.12 -5.92 2.32
C VAL A 79 -5.56 -5.81 1.79
N ALA A 80 -6.01 -4.60 1.50
CA ALA A 80 -7.34 -4.33 0.98
C ALA A 80 -7.37 -4.16 -0.55
N ALA A 81 -6.29 -3.62 -1.11
CA ALA A 81 -6.11 -3.43 -2.54
C ALA A 81 -4.63 -3.47 -2.91
N VAL A 82 -4.38 -3.77 -4.19
CA VAL A 82 -3.09 -3.58 -4.84
C VAL A 82 -3.27 -2.55 -5.95
N VAL A 83 -2.44 -1.52 -5.96
CA VAL A 83 -2.34 -0.56 -7.05
C VAL A 83 -1.16 -0.96 -7.91
N HIS A 84 -1.42 -1.32 -9.16
CA HIS A 84 -0.39 -1.52 -10.15
C HIS A 84 -0.12 -0.18 -10.85
N VAL A 85 1.14 0.26 -10.86
CA VAL A 85 1.56 1.50 -11.53
C VAL A 85 2.51 1.10 -12.67
N PRO A 86 2.03 1.05 -13.92
CA PRO A 86 2.86 0.66 -15.05
C PRO A 86 3.88 1.77 -15.38
N LEU A 87 4.95 1.39 -16.07
CA LEU A 87 5.93 2.36 -16.60
C LEU A 87 5.28 3.38 -17.55
N HIS A 88 4.25 2.95 -18.28
CA HIS A 88 3.48 3.77 -19.20
C HIS A 88 1.98 3.46 -19.05
N GLY A 89 1.16 4.51 -18.94
CA GLY A 89 -0.30 4.39 -18.87
C GLY A 89 -0.87 4.84 -17.54
N SER A 90 -2.06 4.34 -17.23
CA SER A 90 -2.78 4.64 -15.99
C SER A 90 -2.61 3.50 -14.99
N SER A 91 -2.65 3.83 -13.70
CA SER A 91 -2.61 2.82 -12.65
C SER A 91 -3.88 1.97 -12.65
N ASP A 92 -3.72 0.67 -12.39
CA ASP A 92 -4.82 -0.27 -12.18
C ASP A 92 -5.01 -0.55 -10.69
N VAL A 93 -6.26 -0.64 -10.25
CA VAL A 93 -6.60 -1.01 -8.86
C VAL A 93 -7.17 -2.42 -8.83
N ILE A 94 -6.48 -3.33 -8.16
CA ILE A 94 -6.91 -4.69 -7.91
C ILE A 94 -7.48 -4.76 -6.49
N THR A 95 -8.80 -4.87 -6.37
CA THR A 95 -9.46 -4.97 -5.06
C THR A 95 -9.31 -6.37 -4.48
N LEU A 96 -8.69 -6.50 -3.30
CA LEU A 96 -8.57 -7.78 -2.59
C LEU A 96 -9.68 -7.96 -1.54
N SER A 97 -10.20 -6.86 -0.99
CA SER A 97 -11.34 -6.89 -0.08
C SER A 97 -12.25 -5.67 -0.26
N SER A 98 -13.30 -5.82 -1.07
CA SER A 98 -14.32 -4.76 -1.24
C SER A 98 -14.98 -4.38 0.09
N ARG A 99 -15.16 -5.34 1.00
CA ARG A 99 -15.69 -5.05 2.34
C ARG A 99 -14.81 -4.03 3.07
N LEU A 100 -13.50 -4.21 3.05
CA LEU A 100 -12.60 -3.29 3.74
C LEU A 100 -12.52 -1.93 3.05
N LEU A 101 -12.62 -1.91 1.71
CA LEU A 101 -12.58 -0.67 0.94
C LEU A 101 -13.84 0.19 1.14
N PHE A 102 -15.03 -0.41 1.26
CA PHE A 102 -16.29 0.35 1.31
C PHE A 102 -16.92 0.49 2.71
N GLN A 103 -16.39 -0.17 3.73
CA GLN A 103 -16.89 0.00 5.10
C GLN A 103 -16.33 1.31 5.68
N PRO A 104 -17.17 2.21 6.21
CA PRO A 104 -16.69 3.44 6.84
C PRO A 104 -15.74 3.15 8.00
N LEU A 105 -14.65 3.91 8.10
CA LEU A 105 -13.60 3.68 9.11
C LEU A 105 -14.14 3.81 10.54
N VAL A 106 -15.10 4.72 10.77
CA VAL A 106 -15.82 4.86 12.06
C VAL A 106 -16.54 3.59 12.51
N ARG A 107 -16.83 2.66 11.58
CA ARG A 107 -17.43 1.34 11.88
C ARG A 107 -16.38 0.27 12.20
N MET A 108 -15.11 0.65 12.30
CA MET A 108 -13.97 -0.21 12.65
C MET A 108 -13.21 0.39 13.85
N PRO A 109 -13.88 0.63 15.00
CA PRO A 109 -13.25 1.30 16.15
C PRO A 109 -12.03 0.54 16.69
N GLN A 110 -11.94 -0.78 16.47
CA GLN A 110 -10.77 -1.59 16.83
C GLN A 110 -9.49 -1.24 16.04
N TRP A 111 -9.62 -0.46 14.96
CA TRP A 111 -8.50 0.04 14.14
C TRP A 111 -8.19 1.50 14.40
N ALA A 112 -8.98 2.17 15.24
CA ALA A 112 -8.74 3.55 15.60
C ALA A 112 -7.45 3.65 16.44
N VAL A 113 -6.61 4.61 16.09
CA VAL A 113 -5.41 5.01 16.84
C VAL A 113 -5.82 5.77 18.10
N SER A 114 -6.80 6.66 17.94
CA SER A 114 -7.51 7.37 19.00
C SER A 114 -8.91 7.74 18.49
N GLU A 115 -9.75 8.40 19.29
CA GLU A 115 -11.11 8.76 18.89
C GLU A 115 -11.12 9.56 17.58
N GLY A 116 -11.75 9.00 16.53
CA GLY A 116 -11.83 9.63 15.22
C GLY A 116 -10.53 9.65 14.40
N VAL A 117 -9.47 8.99 14.87
CA VAL A 117 -8.17 8.94 14.20
C VAL A 117 -7.83 7.53 13.75
N TYR A 118 -7.48 7.37 12.49
CA TYR A 118 -7.11 6.11 11.84
C TYR A 118 -5.76 6.24 11.15
N ALA A 119 -5.18 5.11 10.74
CA ALA A 119 -3.99 5.10 9.92
C ALA A 119 -4.10 4.02 8.83
N VAL A 120 -3.40 4.25 7.72
CA VAL A 120 -3.20 3.30 6.63
C VAL A 120 -1.75 3.39 6.14
N ASP A 121 -1.23 2.31 5.58
CA ASP A 121 0.09 2.31 4.95
C ASP A 121 0.01 1.75 3.51
N PHE A 122 0.99 2.17 2.70
CA PHE A 122 1.21 1.67 1.36
C PHE A 122 2.59 1.03 1.26
N THR A 123 2.62 -0.28 1.05
CA THR A 123 3.90 -1.00 0.92
C THR A 123 4.30 -1.19 -0.54
N TYR A 124 5.58 -0.93 -0.84
CA TYR A 124 6.13 -0.91 -2.19
C TYR A 124 6.64 -2.28 -2.64
N SER A 125 6.39 -2.63 -3.89
CA SER A 125 6.95 -3.82 -4.54
C SER A 125 7.54 -3.46 -5.90
N SER A 126 8.87 -3.44 -5.97
CA SER A 126 9.65 -3.24 -7.21
C SER A 126 9.61 -4.44 -8.16
N GLU A 127 9.29 -5.63 -7.65
CA GLU A 127 9.14 -6.86 -8.45
C GLU A 127 7.69 -7.09 -8.92
N GLY A 128 6.78 -6.16 -8.60
CA GLY A 128 5.33 -6.29 -8.79
C GLY A 128 4.83 -6.13 -10.22
N ALA A 129 5.63 -6.50 -11.24
CA ALA A 129 5.22 -6.42 -12.63
C ALA A 129 4.02 -7.36 -12.91
N LEU A 130 3.01 -6.86 -13.62
CA LEU A 130 1.82 -7.63 -13.92
C LEU A 130 2.16 -8.73 -14.95
N LEU A 131 2.05 -10.00 -14.52
CA LEU A 131 2.26 -11.16 -15.38
C LEU A 131 0.92 -11.79 -15.74
N SER A 132 0.70 -12.03 -17.04
CA SER A 132 -0.37 -12.92 -17.46
C SER A 132 -0.11 -14.34 -16.97
N GLU A 133 -1.18 -15.11 -16.74
CA GLU A 133 -1.07 -16.50 -16.26
C GLU A 133 -0.14 -17.35 -17.16
N SER A 134 -0.25 -17.19 -18.48
CA SER A 134 0.58 -17.91 -19.45
C SER A 134 2.05 -17.53 -19.32
N ARG A 135 2.37 -16.24 -19.15
CA ARG A 135 3.72 -15.73 -18.96
C ARG A 135 4.30 -16.20 -17.64
N PHE A 136 3.53 -16.15 -16.55
CA PHE A 136 3.94 -16.68 -15.25
C PHE A 136 4.24 -18.19 -15.31
N ARG A 137 3.34 -18.99 -15.90
CA ARG A 137 3.57 -20.43 -16.08
C ARG A 137 4.80 -20.71 -16.94
N SER A 138 5.03 -19.93 -17.99
CA SER A 138 6.22 -20.07 -18.83
C SER A 138 7.49 -19.73 -18.07
N TRP A 139 7.47 -18.65 -17.30
CA TRP A 139 8.59 -18.22 -16.47
C TRP A 139 8.98 -19.30 -15.45
N LEU A 140 8.00 -19.87 -14.72
CA LEU A 140 8.26 -20.94 -13.75
C LEU A 140 8.89 -22.20 -14.37
N ARG A 141 8.47 -22.58 -15.58
CA ARG A 141 9.06 -23.71 -16.32
C ARG A 141 10.50 -23.42 -16.72
N ASN A 142 10.76 -22.21 -17.22
CA ASN A 142 12.10 -21.81 -17.64
C ASN A 142 13.07 -21.67 -16.47
N ASP A 143 12.58 -21.39 -15.26
CA ASP A 143 13.38 -21.29 -14.04
C ASP A 143 13.70 -22.65 -13.38
N GLU A 144 13.05 -23.73 -13.80
CA GLU A 144 13.23 -25.07 -13.22
C GLU A 144 14.70 -25.55 -13.20
N PRO A 145 15.51 -25.41 -14.26
CA PRO A 145 16.91 -25.83 -14.23
C PRO A 145 17.73 -25.10 -13.16
N ARG A 146 17.51 -23.79 -12.99
CA ARG A 146 18.19 -22.99 -11.96
C ARG A 146 17.80 -23.46 -10.57
N ARG A 147 16.51 -23.71 -10.31
CA ARG A 147 16.03 -24.22 -9.02
C ARG A 147 16.60 -25.61 -8.70
N ARG A 148 16.69 -26.51 -9.69
CA ARG A 148 17.32 -27.83 -9.53
C ARG A 148 18.82 -27.71 -9.21
N ALA A 149 19.53 -26.79 -9.84
CA ALA A 149 20.94 -26.54 -9.58
C ALA A 149 21.19 -26.01 -8.15
N ILE A 150 20.32 -25.10 -7.65
CA ILE A 150 20.41 -24.58 -6.27
C ILE A 150 20.05 -25.65 -5.23
N ALA A 151 19.11 -26.54 -5.56
CA ALA A 151 18.65 -27.59 -4.65
C ALA A 151 19.54 -28.85 -4.64
N SER A 152 20.54 -28.93 -5.54
CA SER A 152 21.51 -30.02 -5.54
C SER A 152 22.62 -29.70 -4.52
N PRO A 153 22.90 -30.59 -3.57
CA PRO A 153 23.87 -30.37 -2.49
C PRO A 153 25.31 -30.22 -2.98
#